data_AF-A0A7S4VDV9-F1
#
_entry.id   AF-A0A7S4VDV9-F1
#
_cell.length_a   1.000
_cell.length_b   1.000
_cell.length_c   1.000
_cell.angle_alpha   90.00
_cell.angle_beta   90.00
_cell.angle_gamma   90.00
#
_symmetry.space_group_name_H-M   'P 1'
#
loop_
_entity.id
_entity.type
_entity.pdbx_description
1 polymer ?
#
loop_
_entity_poly.entity_id
_entity_poly.type
_entity_poly.pdbx_seq_one_letter_code
_entity_poly.pdbx_strand_id
1 'polypeptide(L)'
;PHVRRQGGVSAMEVTVEGTTGIPEGSILSVRAGAVRRQGNLNCKKAMRFGTSLLDASPFLVDVYVPLASARLTLTPHSERYDIPLQTKDGEKMQMNMSVREVPTEVAQEPVQRSESRQARRQQKADGCQEYVDRHKLVQFMQNLMQSLLVERPDDPYSYMEKNLRAARPAEKLAAGVQSPPAKKAAAATSSKQPLRPHPKSFQGVAFAVEDAVGTLATFGM
;
A
#
# COMPACT_ATOMS: atom_id res chain seq x y z
N PRO A 1 -30.24 -46.57 16.06
CA PRO A 1 -30.20 -45.95 14.72
C PRO A 1 -30.23 -44.40 14.81
N HIS A 2 -29.06 -43.78 14.98
CA HIS A 2 -28.93 -42.33 14.92
C HIS A 2 -28.68 -41.90 13.48
N VAL A 3 -29.70 -41.32 12.84
CA VAL A 3 -29.56 -40.65 11.55
C VAL A 3 -28.83 -39.33 11.80
N ARG A 4 -27.51 -39.31 11.57
CA ARG A 4 -26.78 -38.04 11.37
C ARG A 4 -27.37 -37.39 10.11
N ARG A 5 -28.26 -36.42 10.27
CA ARG A 5 -28.58 -35.48 9.20
C ARG A 5 -27.28 -34.78 8.82
N GLN A 6 -26.70 -35.15 7.68
CA GLN A 6 -25.75 -34.30 6.99
C GLN A 6 -26.53 -33.05 6.53
N GLY A 7 -26.57 -32.04 7.39
CA GLY A 7 -26.92 -30.69 6.95
C GLY A 7 -25.81 -30.25 6.01
N GLY A 8 -26.07 -30.30 4.71
CA GLY A 8 -25.16 -29.72 3.74
C GLY A 8 -24.92 -28.27 4.13
N VAL A 9 -23.67 -27.90 4.39
CA VAL A 9 -23.32 -26.52 4.67
C VAL A 9 -23.51 -25.76 3.36
N SER A 10 -24.69 -25.17 3.18
CA SER A 10 -24.91 -24.20 2.11
C SER A 10 -23.91 -23.07 2.34
N ALA A 11 -22.99 -22.91 1.39
CA ALA A 11 -21.99 -21.85 1.41
C ALA A 11 -22.36 -20.83 0.33
N MET A 12 -22.18 -19.55 0.65
CA MET A 12 -22.36 -18.47 -0.31
C MET A 12 -21.03 -17.86 -0.73
N GLU A 13 -20.99 -17.32 -1.93
CA GLU A 13 -19.81 -16.69 -2.51
C GLU A 13 -20.18 -15.29 -2.98
N VAL A 14 -19.36 -14.30 -2.60
CA VAL A 14 -19.57 -12.88 -2.92
C VAL A 14 -18.46 -12.43 -3.85
N THR A 15 -18.85 -11.92 -5.02
CA THR A 15 -17.93 -11.40 -6.04
C THR A 15 -18.31 -9.97 -6.37
N VAL A 16 -17.32 -9.10 -6.51
CA VAL A 16 -17.54 -7.72 -6.97
C VAL A 16 -17.52 -7.72 -8.49
N GLU A 17 -18.65 -7.41 -9.11
CA GLU A 17 -18.77 -7.38 -10.58
C GLU A 17 -18.29 -6.07 -11.18
N GLY A 18 -18.51 -4.96 -10.48
CA GLY A 18 -18.14 -3.62 -10.94
C GLY A 18 -18.09 -2.62 -9.80
N THR A 19 -17.38 -1.52 -10.02
CA THR A 19 -17.30 -0.40 -9.08
C THR A 19 -17.40 0.91 -9.87
N THR A 20 -18.08 1.90 -9.32
CA THR A 20 -18.19 3.24 -9.92
C THR A 20 -18.12 4.27 -8.81
N GLY A 21 -17.27 5.29 -8.98
CA GLY A 21 -17.07 6.34 -7.98
C GLY A 21 -16.32 5.90 -6.72
N ILE A 22 -15.75 4.70 -6.67
CA ILE A 22 -15.00 4.22 -5.49
C ILE A 22 -13.50 4.48 -5.68
N PRO A 23 -12.82 5.15 -4.72
CA PRO A 23 -11.39 5.43 -4.81
C PRO A 23 -10.53 4.17 -4.93
N GLU A 24 -9.41 4.28 -5.65
CA GLU A 24 -8.44 3.19 -5.75
C GLU A 24 -7.82 2.89 -4.38
N GLY A 25 -7.61 1.59 -4.11
CA GLY A 25 -7.06 1.11 -2.84
C GLY A 25 -8.10 0.95 -1.73
N SER A 26 -9.38 1.15 -2.02
CA SER A 26 -10.47 0.90 -1.06
C SER A 26 -10.53 -0.58 -0.63
N ILE A 27 -10.95 -0.80 0.62
CA ILE A 27 -11.11 -2.11 1.24
C ILE A 27 -12.61 -2.40 1.36
N LEU A 28 -13.04 -3.51 0.79
CA LEU A 28 -14.38 -4.05 0.96
C LEU A 28 -14.45 -4.88 2.24
N SER A 29 -15.50 -4.67 3.01
CA SER A 29 -15.82 -5.44 4.20
C SER A 29 -17.25 -5.94 4.13
N VAL A 30 -17.41 -7.25 4.06
CA VAL A 30 -18.73 -7.91 4.02
C VAL A 30 -18.93 -8.68 5.33
N ARG A 31 -20.02 -8.40 6.03
CA ARG A 31 -20.48 -9.17 7.19
C ARG A 31 -21.77 -9.91 6.81
N ALA A 32 -21.77 -11.21 7.04
CA ALA A 32 -22.90 -12.10 6.83
C ALA A 32 -23.17 -12.83 8.15
N GLY A 33 -24.23 -12.43 8.86
CA GLY A 33 -24.49 -12.86 10.22
C GLY A 33 -23.28 -12.57 11.14
N ALA A 34 -22.71 -13.64 11.72
CA ALA A 34 -21.56 -13.53 12.62
C ALA A 34 -20.20 -13.39 11.89
N VAL A 35 -20.13 -13.73 10.61
CA VAL A 35 -18.86 -13.82 9.88
C VAL A 35 -18.58 -12.52 9.14
N ARG A 36 -17.44 -11.90 9.43
CA ARG A 36 -16.90 -10.75 8.67
C ARG A 36 -15.73 -11.20 7.82
N ARG A 37 -15.70 -10.74 6.57
CA ARG A 37 -14.54 -10.88 5.69
C ARG A 37 -14.20 -9.54 5.08
N GLN A 38 -12.91 -9.29 4.94
CA GLN A 38 -12.39 -8.06 4.34
C GLN A 38 -11.35 -8.37 3.27
N GLY A 39 -11.25 -7.49 2.28
CA GLY A 39 -10.25 -7.59 1.24
C GLY A 39 -10.20 -6.32 0.39
N ASN A 40 -9.14 -6.17 -0.40
CA ASN A 40 -9.06 -5.07 -1.35
C ASN A 40 -10.24 -5.16 -2.33
N LEU A 41 -10.90 -4.05 -2.59
CA LEU A 41 -12.06 -4.00 -3.48
C LEU A 41 -11.71 -4.45 -4.91
N ASN A 42 -10.48 -4.17 -5.36
CA ASN A 42 -9.96 -4.58 -6.67
C ASN A 42 -9.58 -6.07 -6.73
N CYS A 43 -9.83 -6.85 -5.68
CA CYS A 43 -9.53 -8.27 -5.67
C CYS A 43 -10.56 -9.03 -6.51
N LYS A 44 -10.10 -9.65 -7.60
CA LYS A 44 -10.92 -10.53 -8.45
C LYS A 44 -11.31 -11.86 -7.77
N LYS A 45 -10.88 -12.07 -6.52
CA LYS A 45 -11.13 -13.31 -5.79
C LYS A 45 -12.44 -13.18 -5.02
N ALA A 46 -13.31 -14.15 -5.23
CA ALA A 46 -14.57 -14.20 -4.52
C ALA A 46 -14.40 -14.54 -3.02
N MET A 47 -15.27 -13.96 -2.20
CA MET A 47 -15.29 -14.09 -0.76
C MET A 47 -16.31 -15.17 -0.37
N ARG A 48 -15.84 -16.28 0.21
CA ARG A 48 -16.70 -17.43 0.55
C ARG A 48 -17.13 -17.43 2.01
N PHE A 49 -18.42 -17.54 2.27
CA PHE A 49 -18.97 -17.64 3.61
C PHE A 49 -19.57 -19.02 3.81
N GLY A 50 -19.28 -19.66 4.95
CA GLY A 50 -19.83 -20.97 5.31
C GLY A 50 -21.27 -20.89 5.82
N THR A 51 -22.04 -19.90 5.38
CA THR A 51 -23.44 -19.67 5.75
C THR A 51 -24.29 -19.63 4.50
N SER A 52 -25.57 -19.99 4.64
CA SER A 52 -26.55 -19.92 3.56
C SER A 52 -26.99 -18.47 3.32
N LEU A 53 -27.64 -18.20 2.18
CA LEU A 53 -28.20 -16.86 1.90
C LEU A 53 -29.31 -16.47 2.89
N LEU A 54 -30.09 -17.44 3.38
CA LEU A 54 -31.16 -17.20 4.35
C LEU A 54 -30.61 -16.81 5.72
N ASP A 55 -29.51 -17.45 6.13
CA ASP A 55 -28.87 -17.25 7.42
C ASP A 55 -27.81 -16.13 7.40
N ALA A 56 -27.58 -15.49 6.25
CA ALA A 56 -26.62 -14.40 6.08
C ALA A 56 -27.13 -13.05 6.61
N SER A 57 -28.42 -12.94 6.94
CA SER A 57 -29.05 -11.70 7.39
C SER A 57 -28.75 -11.43 8.89
N PRO A 58 -28.35 -10.21 9.27
CA PRO A 58 -28.14 -9.04 8.42
C PRO A 58 -26.86 -9.15 7.58
N PHE A 59 -26.97 -8.76 6.31
CA PHE A 59 -25.86 -8.70 5.36
C PHE A 59 -25.38 -7.26 5.21
N LEU A 60 -24.25 -6.93 5.83
CA LEU A 60 -23.68 -5.57 5.86
C LEU A 60 -22.49 -5.48 4.93
N VAL A 61 -22.47 -4.42 4.11
CA VAL A 61 -21.39 -4.12 3.17
C VAL A 61 -20.84 -2.73 3.49
N ASP A 62 -19.61 -2.68 3.97
CA ASP A 62 -18.87 -1.43 4.20
C ASP A 62 -17.72 -1.29 3.21
N VAL A 63 -17.43 -0.06 2.81
CA VAL A 63 -16.24 0.30 2.02
C VAL A 63 -15.38 1.27 2.83
N TYR A 64 -14.13 0.90 3.06
CA TYR A 64 -13.15 1.72 3.77
C TYR A 64 -12.10 2.28 2.81
N VAL A 65 -11.77 3.55 2.95
CA VAL A 65 -10.67 4.19 2.21
C VAL A 65 -9.46 4.30 3.14
N PRO A 66 -8.26 3.84 2.72
CA PRO A 66 -7.05 4.04 3.52
C PRO A 66 -6.73 5.53 3.68
N LEU A 67 -6.77 6.01 4.93
CA LEU A 67 -6.45 7.41 5.27
C LEU A 67 -4.94 7.67 5.26
N ALA A 68 -4.15 6.77 5.85
CA ALA A 68 -2.69 6.88 5.98
C ALA A 68 -2.02 5.50 6.01
N SER A 69 -0.70 5.46 5.82
CA SER A 69 0.12 4.24 5.92
C SER A 69 1.53 4.57 6.41
N ALA A 70 2.06 3.76 7.33
CA ALA A 70 3.43 3.86 7.82
C ALA A 70 4.09 2.48 7.86
N ARG A 71 5.42 2.47 7.77
CA ARG A 71 6.23 1.27 7.98
C ARG A 71 6.97 1.42 9.30
N LEU A 72 6.83 0.43 10.16
CA LEU A 72 7.44 0.39 11.48
C LEU A 72 8.46 -0.76 11.53
N THR A 73 9.63 -0.48 12.09
CA THR A 73 10.61 -1.51 12.45
C THR A 73 10.39 -1.90 13.90
N LEU A 74 10.03 -3.15 14.15
CA LEU A 74 9.85 -3.66 15.51
C LEU A 74 11.20 -3.97 16.14
N THR A 75 11.34 -3.62 17.42
CA THR A 75 12.50 -3.92 18.25
C THR A 75 12.10 -4.94 19.33
N PRO A 76 12.86 -6.03 19.53
CA PRO A 76 12.46 -7.12 20.45
C PRO A 76 12.16 -6.70 21.90
N HIS A 77 12.69 -5.55 22.35
CA HIS A 77 12.57 -5.07 23.73
C HIS A 77 11.60 -3.88 23.90
N SER A 78 11.02 -3.38 22.80
CA SER A 78 9.99 -2.34 22.89
C SER A 78 8.62 -2.95 22.67
N GLU A 79 7.74 -2.73 23.63
CA GLU A 79 6.34 -3.14 23.51
C GLU A 79 5.43 -2.01 23.04
N ARG A 80 5.89 -0.75 23.05
CA ARG A 80 5.09 0.43 22.73
C ARG A 80 5.77 1.23 21.63
N TYR A 81 4.98 1.60 20.62
CA TYR A 81 5.46 2.31 19.44
C TYR A 81 4.56 3.48 19.14
N ASP A 82 5.16 4.68 19.04
CA ASP A 82 4.49 5.87 18.56
C ASP A 82 4.70 5.97 17.04
N ILE A 83 3.60 5.92 16.29
CA ILE A 83 3.59 5.82 14.85
C ILE A 83 3.07 7.14 14.28
N PRO A 84 3.96 7.99 13.72
CA PRO A 84 3.52 9.15 12.97
C PRO A 84 2.92 8.69 11.63
N LEU A 85 1.75 9.21 11.32
CA LEU A 85 0.99 8.94 10.11
C LEU A 85 0.76 10.27 9.38
N GLN A 86 0.71 10.22 8.06
CA GLN A 86 0.34 11.37 7.25
C GLN A 86 -0.75 10.96 6.27
N THR A 87 -1.83 11.75 6.20
CA THR A 87 -2.90 11.52 5.24
C THR A 87 -2.44 11.88 3.83
N LYS A 88 -3.21 11.48 2.82
CA LYS A 88 -2.96 11.89 1.43
C LYS A 88 -2.99 13.41 1.25
N ASP A 89 -3.77 14.10 2.08
CA ASP A 89 -3.94 15.57 2.06
C ASP A 89 -2.85 16.30 2.86
N GLY A 90 -1.89 15.56 3.45
CA GLY A 90 -0.74 16.10 4.15
C GLY A 90 -0.96 16.35 5.64
N GLU A 91 -2.15 16.07 6.18
CA GLU A 91 -2.45 16.20 7.61
C GLU A 91 -1.65 15.17 8.43
N LYS A 92 -1.11 15.62 9.56
CA LYS A 92 -0.32 14.78 10.47
C LYS A 92 -1.24 14.13 11.49
N MET A 93 -1.07 12.82 11.67
CA MET A 93 -1.77 12.00 12.65
C MET A 93 -0.74 11.21 13.48
N GLN A 94 -1.14 10.75 14.67
CA GLN A 94 -0.30 9.92 15.52
C GLN A 94 -1.12 8.75 16.06
N MET A 95 -0.51 7.57 16.13
CA MET A 95 -1.11 6.37 16.70
C MET A 95 -0.11 5.68 17.62
N ASN A 96 -0.54 5.28 18.81
CA ASN A 96 0.29 4.55 19.75
C ASN A 96 -0.13 3.08 19.73
N MET A 97 0.81 2.17 19.50
CA MET A 97 0.53 0.74 19.32
C MET A 97 1.34 -0.09 20.31
N SER A 98 0.69 -1.10 20.91
CA SER A 98 1.41 -2.11 21.68
C SER A 98 1.59 -3.40 20.89
N VAL A 99 2.83 -3.89 20.80
CA VAL A 99 3.18 -5.12 20.09
C VAL A 99 3.91 -6.04 21.06
N ARG A 100 3.40 -7.27 21.21
CA ARG A 100 3.99 -8.31 22.07
C ARG A 100 4.07 -9.63 21.32
N GLU A 101 5.11 -10.39 21.59
CA GLU A 101 5.23 -11.75 21.08
C GLU A 101 4.32 -12.69 21.89
N VAL A 102 3.52 -13.50 21.20
CA VAL A 102 2.69 -14.55 21.83
C VAL A 102 3.30 -15.90 21.43
N PRO A 103 3.77 -16.72 22.39
CA PRO A 103 4.29 -18.05 22.08
C PRO A 103 3.22 -18.86 21.35
N THR A 104 3.55 -19.32 20.15
CA THR A 104 2.66 -20.21 19.38
C THR A 104 3.20 -21.62 19.53
N GLU A 105 2.43 -22.54 20.11
CA GLU A 105 2.74 -23.97 20.09
C GLU A 105 2.48 -24.50 18.67
N VAL A 106 3.52 -24.46 17.82
CA VAL A 106 3.39 -24.86 16.41
C VAL A 106 3.64 -26.36 16.28
N ALA A 107 2.55 -27.11 16.11
CA ALA A 107 2.60 -28.45 15.53
C ALA A 107 3.17 -28.35 14.11
N GLN A 108 4.27 -29.06 13.87
CA GLN A 108 5.01 -29.04 12.61
C GLN A 108 4.25 -29.83 11.54
N GLU A 109 3.59 -29.15 10.60
CA GLU A 109 3.22 -29.77 9.32
C GLU A 109 4.27 -29.46 8.23
N PRO A 110 4.68 -30.45 7.43
CA PRO A 110 5.74 -30.30 6.44
C PRO A 110 5.26 -29.52 5.21
N VAL A 111 5.88 -28.37 4.96
CA VAL A 111 5.58 -27.48 3.83
C VAL A 111 6.35 -27.92 2.58
N GLN A 112 5.72 -28.69 1.71
CA GLN A 112 6.18 -28.86 0.32
C GLN A 112 5.96 -27.54 -0.44
N ARG A 113 7.03 -26.79 -0.71
CA ARG A 113 7.00 -25.46 -1.34
C ARG A 113 7.72 -25.49 -2.70
N SER A 114 6.92 -25.25 -3.74
CA SER A 114 7.28 -25.22 -5.16
C SER A 114 8.40 -24.23 -5.53
N GLU A 115 9.21 -24.64 -6.51
CA GLU A 115 10.37 -23.96 -7.11
C GLU A 115 10.09 -22.50 -7.54
N SER A 116 8.84 -22.17 -7.89
CA SER A 116 8.42 -20.81 -8.23
C SER A 116 8.54 -19.81 -7.08
N ARG A 117 8.48 -20.27 -5.82
CA ARG A 117 8.76 -19.42 -4.65
C ARG A 117 10.26 -19.18 -4.46
N GLN A 118 11.13 -20.10 -4.86
CA GLN A 118 12.59 -19.90 -4.77
C GLN A 118 13.07 -18.88 -5.80
N ALA A 119 12.64 -18.96 -7.06
CA ALA A 119 13.01 -17.99 -8.09
C ALA A 119 12.56 -16.55 -7.72
N ARG A 120 11.33 -16.40 -7.21
CA ARG A 120 10.83 -15.08 -6.75
C ARG A 120 11.51 -14.58 -5.47
N ARG A 121 12.11 -15.47 -4.67
CA ARG A 121 12.94 -15.10 -3.50
C ARG A 121 14.34 -14.64 -3.94
N GLN A 122 14.96 -15.34 -4.89
CA GLN A 122 16.28 -15.02 -5.44
C GLN A 122 16.28 -13.64 -6.11
N GLN A 123 15.33 -13.36 -7.01
CA GLN A 123 15.22 -12.04 -7.67
C GLN A 123 15.06 -10.86 -6.69
N LYS A 124 14.37 -11.10 -5.56
CA LYS A 124 14.24 -10.09 -4.49
C LYS A 124 15.52 -9.93 -3.67
N ALA A 125 16.27 -11.02 -3.47
CA ALA A 125 17.56 -10.99 -2.80
C ALA A 125 18.59 -10.22 -3.63
N ASP A 126 18.64 -10.45 -4.95
CA ASP A 126 19.61 -9.80 -5.85
C ASP A 126 19.44 -8.28 -5.87
N GLY A 127 18.20 -7.79 -6.03
CA GLY A 127 17.93 -6.34 -6.00
C GLY A 127 18.16 -5.70 -4.63
N CYS A 128 18.01 -6.46 -3.54
CA CYS A 128 18.33 -5.99 -2.18
C CYS A 128 19.85 -5.89 -2.00
N GLN A 129 20.60 -6.89 -2.48
CA GLN A 129 22.06 -6.92 -2.39
C GLN A 129 22.69 -5.76 -3.17
N GLU A 130 22.21 -5.48 -4.39
CA GLU A 130 22.70 -4.36 -5.20
C GLU A 130 22.53 -3.01 -4.48
N TYR A 131 21.39 -2.80 -3.82
CA TYR A 131 21.15 -1.57 -3.05
C TYR A 131 22.09 -1.46 -1.85
N VAL A 132 22.25 -2.55 -1.10
CA VAL A 132 23.13 -2.63 0.07
C VAL A 132 24.59 -2.35 -0.31
N ASP A 133 25.06 -2.93 -1.41
CA ASP A 133 26.42 -2.78 -1.90
C ASP A 133 26.67 -1.37 -2.47
N ARG A 134 25.72 -0.85 -3.26
CA ARG A 134 25.80 0.51 -3.82
C ARG A 134 25.91 1.58 -2.75
N HIS A 135 25.17 1.43 -1.66
CA HIS A 135 25.18 2.35 -0.53
C HIS A 135 26.21 1.97 0.55
N LYS A 136 27.01 0.92 0.33
CA LYS A 136 28.02 0.37 1.27
C LYS A 136 27.47 0.18 2.69
N LEU A 137 26.18 -0.18 2.81
CA LEU A 137 25.49 -0.21 4.09
C LEU A 137 26.09 -1.25 5.03
N VAL A 138 26.52 -2.41 4.51
CA VAL A 138 27.14 -3.47 5.32
C VAL A 138 28.45 -3.00 5.94
N GLN A 139 29.34 -2.40 5.14
CA GLN A 139 30.63 -1.88 5.63
C GLN A 139 30.42 -0.78 6.68
N PHE A 140 29.47 0.13 6.44
CA PHE A 140 29.15 1.20 7.38
C PHE A 140 28.57 0.65 8.70
N MET A 141 27.60 -0.27 8.63
CA MET A 141 26.99 -0.88 9.81
C MET A 141 27.98 -1.71 10.63
N GLN A 142 28.89 -2.43 9.95
CA GLN A 142 29.97 -3.17 10.61
C GLN A 142 30.92 -2.22 11.36
N ASN A 143 31.34 -1.12 10.73
CA ASN A 143 32.22 -0.13 11.36
C ASN A 143 31.52 0.59 12.52
N LEU A 144 30.24 0.94 12.37
CA LEU A 144 29.44 1.56 13.42
C LEU A 144 29.31 0.62 14.64
N MET A 145 29.06 -0.66 14.39
CA MET A 145 28.99 -1.69 15.43
C MET A 145 30.35 -1.89 16.12
N GLN A 146 31.46 -1.92 15.37
CA GLN A 146 32.81 -2.00 15.94
C GLN A 146 33.12 -0.79 16.84
N SER A 147 32.79 0.42 16.38
CA SER A 147 32.97 1.64 17.19
C SER A 147 32.12 1.63 18.46
N LEU A 148 30.85 1.21 18.38
CA LEU A 148 29.98 1.04 19.54
C LEU A 148 30.54 0.06 20.58
N LEU A 149 31.11 -1.06 20.12
CA LEU A 149 31.65 -2.10 21.01
C LEU A 149 32.94 -1.67 21.71
N VAL A 150 33.70 -0.75 21.10
CA VAL A 150 34.92 -0.17 21.67
C VAL A 150 34.59 0.95 22.66
N GLU A 151 33.74 1.90 22.26
CA GLU A 151 33.43 3.08 23.09
C GLU A 151 32.42 2.80 24.20
N ARG A 152 31.54 1.78 24.02
CA ARG A 152 30.50 1.36 24.97
C ARG A 152 29.77 2.53 25.67
N PRO A 153 29.11 3.42 24.91
CA PRO A 153 28.35 4.51 25.49
C PRO A 153 27.14 4.01 26.28
N ASP A 154 26.73 4.76 27.30
CA ASP A 154 25.54 4.45 28.13
C ASP A 154 24.24 4.38 27.31
N ASP A 155 24.13 5.18 26.25
CA ASP A 155 23.03 5.13 25.29
C ASP A 155 23.54 4.85 23.86
N PRO A 156 23.49 3.57 23.40
CA PRO A 156 23.98 3.19 22.08
C PRO A 156 23.13 3.76 20.94
N TYR A 157 21.84 4.04 21.16
CA TYR A 157 20.95 4.54 20.12
C TYR A 157 21.23 6.00 19.80
N SER A 158 21.39 6.84 20.83
CA SER A 158 21.82 8.24 20.65
C SER A 158 23.19 8.33 19.96
N TYR A 159 24.12 7.42 20.26
CA TYR A 159 25.42 7.37 19.60
C TYR A 159 25.30 7.00 18.11
N MET A 160 24.48 5.99 17.78
CA MET A 160 24.20 5.62 16.38
C MET A 160 23.57 6.76 15.59
N GLU A 161 22.62 7.49 16.18
CA GLU A 161 21.99 8.65 15.52
C GLU A 161 22.99 9.75 15.17
N LYS A 162 23.91 10.06 16.08
CA LYS A 162 24.97 11.05 15.83
C LYS A 162 25.88 10.62 14.68
N ASN A 163 26.33 9.36 14.69
CA ASN A 163 27.18 8.82 13.62
C ASN A 163 26.44 8.70 12.28
N LEU A 164 25.16 8.34 12.29
CA LEU A 164 24.32 8.32 11.10
C LEU A 164 24.08 9.73 10.54
N ARG A 165 23.96 10.75 11.40
CA ARG A 165 23.88 12.16 10.96
C ARG A 165 25.20 12.64 10.39
N ALA A 166 26.33 12.32 11.03
CA ALA A 166 27.67 12.69 10.55
C ALA A 166 28.04 12.02 9.23
N ALA A 167 27.56 10.78 9.00
CA ALA A 167 27.79 10.04 7.77
C ALA A 167 26.95 10.52 6.58
N ARG A 168 25.99 11.44 6.78
CA ARG A 168 25.30 12.09 5.66
C ARG A 168 26.25 13.10 5.03
N PRO A 169 26.56 13.01 3.72
CA PRO A 169 27.29 14.08 3.05
C PRO A 169 26.47 15.37 3.17
N ALA A 170 27.11 16.44 3.62
CA ALA A 170 26.51 17.77 3.84
C ALA A 170 25.88 18.40 2.58
N GLU A 171 26.00 17.75 1.43
CA GLU A 171 25.50 18.19 0.12
C GLU A 171 24.00 17.89 -0.11
N LYS A 172 23.32 17.11 0.76
CA LYS A 172 21.88 16.77 0.63
C LYS A 172 20.96 17.44 1.65
N LEU A 173 21.28 18.67 2.06
CA LEU A 173 20.35 19.53 2.80
C LEU A 173 19.44 20.37 1.89
N ALA A 174 19.62 20.34 0.56
CA ALA A 174 18.82 21.13 -0.40
C ALA A 174 18.01 20.32 -1.43
N ALA A 175 18.06 18.98 -1.42
CA ALA A 175 17.29 18.16 -2.36
C ALA A 175 16.20 17.37 -1.62
N GLY A 176 15.03 18.01 -1.50
CA GLY A 176 13.80 17.35 -1.07
C GLY A 176 13.42 16.17 -1.98
N VAL A 177 12.72 15.21 -1.37
CA VAL A 177 11.81 14.23 -2.00
C VAL A 177 12.30 13.62 -3.31
N GLN A 178 13.00 12.49 -3.25
CA GLN A 178 13.00 11.54 -4.37
C GLN A 178 12.75 10.11 -3.88
N SER A 179 11.46 9.76 -3.90
CA SER A 179 11.00 8.38 -4.03
C SER A 179 11.56 7.79 -5.34
N PRO A 180 11.99 6.51 -5.35
CA PRO A 180 12.47 5.88 -6.57
C PRO A 180 11.35 5.77 -7.62
N PRO A 181 11.60 6.11 -8.90
CA PRO A 181 10.61 6.03 -9.95
C PRO A 181 10.30 4.56 -10.29
N ALA A 182 9.02 4.23 -10.27
CA ALA A 182 8.46 3.01 -10.82
C ALA A 182 8.84 2.91 -12.31
N LYS A 183 9.71 1.94 -12.65
CA LYS A 183 10.02 1.60 -14.04
C LYS A 183 8.77 1.02 -14.70
N LYS A 184 8.06 1.87 -15.45
CA LYS A 184 7.32 1.46 -16.65
C LYS A 184 8.34 0.95 -17.67
N ALA A 185 8.39 -0.35 -17.88
CA ALA A 185 8.92 -0.94 -19.10
C ALA A 185 7.72 -1.42 -19.92
N ALA A 186 7.08 -0.46 -20.61
CA ALA A 186 6.20 -0.76 -21.73
C ALA A 186 7.08 -1.00 -22.95
N ALA A 187 6.63 -1.99 -23.73
CA ALA A 187 7.26 -2.52 -24.91
C ALA A 187 7.51 -1.49 -26.03
N ALA A 188 8.62 -1.67 -26.73
CA ALA A 188 8.79 -1.36 -28.15
C ALA A 188 9.35 -2.66 -28.77
N THR A 189 8.88 -3.18 -29.91
CA THR A 189 9.04 -2.60 -31.26
C THR A 189 8.33 -3.51 -32.28
N SER A 190 8.00 -2.94 -33.45
CA SER A 190 7.56 -3.53 -34.75
C SER A 190 6.05 -3.39 -34.98
N SER A 191 5.54 -2.66 -35.98
CA SER A 191 5.89 -2.75 -37.40
C SER A 191 5.56 -1.49 -38.26
N LYS A 192 6.39 -1.34 -39.31
CA LYS A 192 6.36 -0.57 -40.57
C LYS A 192 5.08 0.17 -41.06
N GLN A 193 5.34 1.38 -41.58
CA GLN A 193 4.65 2.28 -42.53
C GLN A 193 4.10 1.60 -43.82
N PRO A 194 3.21 2.22 -44.66
CA PRO A 194 3.46 3.52 -45.32
C PRO A 194 2.22 4.44 -45.61
N LEU A 195 2.54 5.49 -46.37
CA LEU A 195 1.94 6.83 -46.59
C LEU A 195 0.65 6.96 -47.45
N ARG A 196 -0.10 8.04 -47.11
CA ARG A 196 -0.88 9.01 -47.93
C ARG A 196 -2.24 8.57 -48.55
N PRO A 197 -3.13 9.51 -48.99
CA PRO A 197 -3.18 10.98 -48.81
C PRO A 197 -4.54 11.54 -48.29
N HIS A 198 -4.57 12.85 -48.00
CA HIS A 198 -5.77 13.67 -47.73
C HIS A 198 -6.83 13.64 -48.85
N PRO A 199 -8.08 14.01 -48.53
CA PRO A 199 -8.58 15.28 -49.05
C PRO A 199 -9.29 16.16 -48.01
N LYS A 200 -9.33 17.44 -48.38
CA LYS A 200 -9.90 18.60 -47.70
C LYS A 200 -11.43 18.49 -47.58
N SER A 201 -12.02 19.04 -46.51
CA SER A 201 -13.06 20.08 -46.65
C SER A 201 -13.62 20.53 -45.30
N PHE A 202 -13.66 21.87 -45.15
CA PHE A 202 -14.77 22.67 -44.62
C PHE A 202 -15.17 22.49 -43.15
N GLN A 203 -15.63 23.48 -42.40
CA GLN A 203 -15.76 24.94 -42.49
C GLN A 203 -16.38 25.28 -41.12
N GLY A 204 -15.83 26.24 -40.37
CA GLY A 204 -16.34 26.57 -39.03
C GLY A 204 -15.83 27.93 -38.63
N VAL A 205 -16.54 28.94 -39.09
CA VAL A 205 -16.24 30.36 -39.03
C VAL A 205 -16.48 30.90 -37.61
N ALA A 206 -15.67 31.89 -37.25
CA ALA A 206 -15.75 32.72 -36.06
C ALA A 206 -17.06 33.51 -35.93
N PHE A 207 -17.42 33.88 -34.70
CA PHE A 207 -18.05 35.13 -34.23
C PHE A 207 -17.93 35.07 -32.68
N ALA A 208 -17.19 35.90 -31.92
CA ALA A 208 -17.20 37.37 -31.77
C ALA A 208 -18.62 37.90 -31.53
N VAL A 209 -18.97 38.80 -30.62
CA VAL A 209 -18.32 39.66 -29.61
C VAL A 209 -19.50 40.45 -28.96
N GLU A 210 -19.38 40.86 -27.69
CA GLU A 210 -20.11 41.99 -27.03
C GLU A 210 -21.67 41.93 -26.99
N ASP A 211 -22.41 42.59 -26.10
CA ASP A 211 -22.20 43.38 -24.88
C ASP A 211 -23.58 43.49 -24.20
N ALA A 212 -23.59 44.13 -23.03
CA ALA A 212 -24.64 45.04 -22.57
C ALA A 212 -25.61 44.61 -21.44
N VAL A 213 -25.35 45.25 -20.28
CA VAL A 213 -26.27 46.09 -19.48
C VAL A 213 -27.37 45.42 -18.62
N GLY A 214 -27.32 45.76 -17.33
CA GLY A 214 -28.44 45.68 -16.36
C GLY A 214 -28.02 44.90 -15.11
N THR A 215 -27.89 45.47 -13.91
CA THR A 215 -28.99 46.10 -13.17
C THR A 215 -28.42 46.80 -11.93
N LEU A 216 -28.94 48.01 -11.66
CA LEU A 216 -28.69 48.86 -10.49
C LEU A 216 -29.82 48.65 -9.45
N ALA A 217 -29.54 49.00 -8.18
CA ALA A 217 -30.39 48.94 -6.95
C ALA A 217 -30.26 47.62 -6.17
N THR A 218 -30.02 47.59 -4.85
CA THR A 218 -30.68 48.33 -3.76
C THR A 218 -29.95 48.10 -2.40
N PHE A 219 -30.22 48.94 -1.38
CA PHE A 219 -29.88 48.86 0.06
C PHE A 219 -28.44 49.21 0.49
N GLY A 220 -28.17 50.04 1.50
CA GLY A 220 -29.00 50.76 2.47
C GLY A 220 -28.13 51.41 3.57
N MET A 221 -28.62 52.53 4.12
CA MET A 221 -28.16 53.32 5.28
C MET A 221 -26.77 53.95 5.28
#